data_AF-A0A166GHQ4-F1
#
_entry.id   AF-A0A166GHQ4-F1
#
_cell.length_a   1.000
_cell.length_b   1.000
_cell.length_c   1.000
_cell.angle_alpha   90.00
_cell.angle_beta   90.00
_cell.angle_gamma   90.00
#
_symmetry.space_group_name_H-M   'P 1'
#
loop_
_entity.id
_entity.type
_entity.pdbx_description
1 polymer ?
#
loop_
_entity_poly.entity_id
_entity_poly.type
_entity_poly.pdbx_seq_one_letter_code
_entity_poly.pdbx_strand_id
1 'polypeptide(L)'
;TLNCLLYGDKTTFTIRIASTATVEGLKVAIKDRTPLALAHIDPMDLCLWKVSIAVDSQLNTTVKAYAYEEEEALNGVMKVSNVFGDSLDGYLHILVR
;
A
#
# COMPACT_ATOMS: atom_id res chain seq x y z
N THR A 1 0.14 9.35 7.74
CA THR A 1 0.88 9.15 6.47
C THR A 1 0.97 7.66 6.24
N LEU A 2 0.89 7.16 5.02
CA LEU A 2 0.94 5.72 4.77
C LEU A 2 2.21 5.38 3.98
N ASN A 3 2.89 4.32 4.40
CA ASN A 3 4.11 3.84 3.75
C ASN A 3 3.72 2.67 2.88
N CYS A 4 4.10 2.74 1.62
CA CYS A 4 3.72 1.82 0.57
C CYS A 4 4.97 1.19 -0.04
N LEU A 5 4.79 0.00 -0.60
CA LEU A 5 5.80 -0.70 -1.39
C LEU A 5 5.10 -1.38 -2.56
N LEU A 6 5.63 -1.21 -3.77
CA LEU A 6 5.22 -2.01 -4.92
C LEU A 6 5.86 -3.40 -4.79
N TYR A 7 5.07 -4.45 -4.97
CA TYR A 7 5.61 -5.80 -4.90
C TYR A 7 6.67 -6.02 -5.99
N GLY A 8 7.86 -6.46 -5.59
CA GLY A 8 9.02 -6.60 -6.48
C GLY A 8 9.99 -5.40 -6.47
N ASP A 9 9.56 -4.25 -5.97
CA ASP A 9 10.44 -3.10 -5.75
C ASP A 9 11.23 -3.22 -4.44
N LYS A 10 12.31 -2.43 -4.34
CA LYS A 10 13.20 -2.40 -3.18
C LYS A 10 12.99 -1.20 -2.27
N THR A 11 12.24 -0.20 -2.74
CA THR A 11 12.17 1.12 -2.09
C THR A 11 10.74 1.41 -1.70
N THR A 12 10.55 1.74 -0.42
CA THR A 12 9.26 2.22 0.08
C THR A 12 9.03 3.68 -0.31
N PHE A 13 7.79 4.09 -0.38
CA PHE A 13 7.40 5.48 -0.59
C PHE A 13 6.22 5.84 0.29
N THR A 14 6.08 7.13 0.59
CA THR A 14 5.01 7.60 1.47
C THR A 14 3.92 8.31 0.68
N ILE A 15 2.66 8.03 1.03
CA ILE A 15 1.46 8.71 0.56
C ILE A 15 0.86 9.55 1.68
N ARG A 16 0.53 10.80 1.34
CA ARG A 16 -0.29 11.69 2.16
C ARG A 16 -1.69 11.69 1.57
N ILE A 17 -2.66 11.21 2.33
CA ILE A 17 -4.06 11.19 1.94
C ILE A 17 -4.93 11.54 3.14
N ALA A 18 -6.08 12.18 2.89
CA ALA A 18 -7.05 12.47 3.94
C ALA A 18 -7.61 11.16 4.51
N SER A 19 -7.77 11.09 5.83
CA SER A 19 -8.35 9.93 6.50
C SER A 19 -9.79 9.64 6.06
N THR A 20 -10.52 10.67 5.62
CA THR A 20 -11.89 10.57 5.10
C THR A 20 -11.97 10.09 3.66
N ALA A 21 -10.84 10.02 2.94
CA ALA A 21 -10.81 9.50 1.57
C ALA A 21 -11.10 7.99 1.55
N THR A 22 -11.50 7.49 0.39
CA THR A 22 -11.72 6.07 0.16
C THR A 22 -10.42 5.36 -0.22
N VAL A 23 -10.41 4.02 -0.10
CA VAL A 23 -9.32 3.17 -0.61
C VAL A 23 -9.18 3.34 -2.12
N GLU A 24 -10.27 3.57 -2.86
CA GLU A 24 -10.23 3.94 -4.27
C GLU A 24 -9.41 5.22 -4.51
N GLY A 25 -9.67 6.28 -3.76
CA GLY A 25 -8.87 7.51 -3.82
C GLY A 25 -7.41 7.29 -3.45
N LEU A 26 -7.12 6.33 -2.55
CA LEU A 26 -5.77 5.91 -2.22
C LEU A 26 -5.07 5.21 -3.39
N LYS A 27 -5.77 4.36 -4.15
CA LYS A 27 -5.23 3.74 -5.37
C LYS A 27 -4.81 4.80 -6.40
N VAL A 28 -5.64 5.82 -6.61
CA VAL A 28 -5.31 6.96 -7.49
C VAL A 28 -4.07 7.70 -6.99
N ALA A 29 -4.01 8.05 -5.71
CA ALA A 29 -2.87 8.74 -5.11
C ALA A 29 -1.56 7.94 -5.22
N ILE A 30 -1.64 6.60 -5.11
CA ILE A 30 -0.48 5.72 -5.32
C ILE A 30 -0.01 5.79 -6.76
N LYS A 31 -0.91 5.65 -7.74
CA LYS A 31 -0.56 5.76 -9.17
C LYS A 31 0.10 7.10 -9.50
N ASP A 32 -0.47 8.20 -9.03
CA ASP A 32 0.06 9.54 -9.28
C ASP A 32 1.47 9.73 -8.68
N ARG A 33 1.79 9.00 -7.61
CA ARG A 33 3.11 9.03 -6.97
C ARG A 33 4.14 8.18 -7.71
N THR A 34 3.71 7.12 -8.38
CA THR A 34 4.58 6.18 -9.10
C THR A 34 4.18 6.05 -10.59
N PRO A 35 4.09 7.17 -11.34
CA PRO A 35 3.46 7.19 -12.66
C PRO A 35 4.20 6.36 -13.70
N LEU A 36 5.51 6.15 -13.54
CA LEU A 36 6.30 5.29 -14.44
C LEU A 36 6.06 3.81 -14.18
N ALA A 37 5.99 3.40 -12.91
CA ALA A 37 5.83 2.00 -12.54
C ALA A 37 4.40 1.49 -12.81
N LEU A 38 3.41 2.39 -12.69
CA LEU A 38 1.98 2.07 -12.84
C LEU A 38 1.35 2.71 -14.10
N ALA A 39 2.16 3.14 -15.07
CA ALA A 39 1.70 3.89 -16.25
C ALA A 39 0.56 3.20 -17.00
N HIS A 40 0.64 1.88 -17.12
CA HIS A 40 -0.26 1.05 -17.93
C HIS A 40 -1.37 0.37 -17.12
N ILE A 41 -1.45 0.63 -15.82
CA ILE A 41 -2.41 -0.03 -14.92
C ILE A 41 -3.48 0.98 -14.54
N ASP A 42 -4.75 0.62 -14.67
CA ASP A 42 -5.84 1.45 -14.16
C ASP A 42 -5.77 1.48 -12.62
N PRO A 43 -5.95 2.63 -11.96
CA PRO A 43 -6.02 2.65 -10.50
C PRO A 43 -6.97 1.62 -9.91
N MET A 44 -8.08 1.31 -10.57
CA MET A 44 -9.08 0.36 -10.07
C MET A 44 -8.56 -1.08 -10.07
N ASP A 45 -7.68 -1.41 -11.00
CA ASP A 45 -7.06 -2.73 -11.15
C ASP A 45 -5.94 -2.96 -10.12
N LEU A 46 -5.48 -1.92 -9.41
CA LEU A 46 -4.49 -2.07 -8.36
C LEU A 46 -5.08 -2.83 -7.17
N CYS A 47 -4.36 -3.84 -6.69
CA CYS A 47 -4.67 -4.50 -5.44
C CYS A 47 -3.82 -3.92 -4.32
N LEU A 48 -4.48 -3.55 -3.22
CA LEU A 48 -3.83 -3.03 -2.03
C LEU A 48 -4.06 -4.01 -0.89
N TRP A 49 -3.01 -4.35 -0.15
CA TRP A 49 -3.11 -5.15 1.07
C TRP A 49 -2.62 -4.32 2.26
N LYS A 50 -3.35 -4.42 3.37
CA LYS A 50 -2.91 -3.83 4.63
C LYS A 50 -1.89 -4.77 5.26
N VAL A 51 -0.68 -4.26 5.43
CA VAL A 51 0.41 -4.96 6.11
C VAL A 51 0.87 -4.17 7.33
N SER A 52 1.58 -4.85 8.22
CA SER A 52 2.25 -4.24 9.37
C SER A 52 3.64 -4.82 9.48
N ILE A 53 4.55 -4.42 8.57
CA ILE A 53 5.91 -4.96 8.46
C ILE A 53 6.91 -3.86 8.80
N ALA A 54 7.86 -4.10 9.69
CA ALA A 54 8.89 -3.11 10.01
C ALA A 54 9.76 -2.81 8.78
N VAL A 55 10.07 -1.53 8.54
CA VAL A 55 10.99 -1.09 7.49
C VAL A 55 12.42 -1.19 8.02
N ASP A 56 12.94 -2.41 8.03
CA ASP A 56 14.30 -2.74 8.47
C ASP A 56 15.05 -3.57 7.43
N SER A 57 16.21 -4.14 7.82
CA SER A 57 17.03 -4.96 6.93
C SER A 57 16.35 -6.26 6.46
N GLN A 58 15.26 -6.69 7.10
CA GLN A 58 14.51 -7.90 6.78
C GLN A 58 13.26 -7.64 5.93
N LEU A 59 12.90 -6.38 5.66
CA LEU A 59 11.69 -5.97 4.94
C LEU A 59 11.42 -6.84 3.69
N ASN A 60 12.42 -7.00 2.81
CA ASN A 60 12.28 -7.74 1.56
C ASN A 60 11.97 -9.23 1.76
N THR A 61 12.52 -9.83 2.81
CA THR A 61 12.28 -11.24 3.15
C THR A 61 10.84 -11.42 3.65
N THR A 62 10.40 -10.53 4.55
CA THR A 62 9.05 -10.58 5.12
C THR A 62 7.97 -10.32 4.07
N VAL A 63 8.17 -9.33 3.19
CA VAL A 63 7.23 -9.02 2.09
C VAL A 63 7.08 -10.20 1.13
N LYS A 64 8.17 -10.92 0.82
CA LYS A 64 8.11 -12.11 -0.02
C LYS A 64 7.28 -13.20 0.64
N ALA A 65 7.49 -13.49 1.93
CA ALA A 65 6.71 -14.49 2.65
C ALA A 65 5.21 -14.13 2.65
N TYR A 66 4.88 -12.87 2.96
CA TYR A 66 3.51 -12.38 3.00
C TYR A 66 2.78 -12.49 1.65
N ALA A 67 3.47 -12.23 0.53
CA ALA A 67 2.84 -12.29 -0.79
C ALA A 67 2.35 -13.69 -1.21
N TYR A 68 2.71 -14.74 -0.47
CA TYR A 68 2.22 -16.10 -0.66
C TYR A 68 1.06 -16.47 0.29
N GLU A 69 0.75 -15.61 1.26
CA GLU A 69 -0.41 -15.78 2.14
C GLU A 69 -1.65 -15.21 1.41
N GLU A 70 -2.71 -16.01 1.27
CA GLU A 70 -3.95 -15.63 0.57
C GLU A 70 -4.73 -14.58 1.39
N GLU A 71 -4.27 -13.34 1.42
CA GLU A 71 -5.00 -12.24 2.05
C GLU A 71 -5.95 -11.51 1.08
N GLU A 72 -7.11 -11.12 1.59
CA GLU A 72 -8.09 -10.35 0.84
C GLU A 72 -7.60 -8.91 0.62
N ALA A 73 -7.67 -8.46 -0.64
CA ALA A 73 -7.36 -7.09 -0.99
C ALA A 73 -8.35 -6.11 -0.35
N LEU A 74 -7.88 -4.90 -0.07
CA LEU A 74 -8.68 -3.84 0.52
C LEU A 74 -9.84 -3.43 -0.39
N ASN A 75 -11.03 -3.32 0.21
CA ASN A 75 -12.23 -2.88 -0.47
C ASN A 75 -12.15 -1.38 -0.81
N GLY A 76 -12.33 -1.03 -2.09
CA GLY A 76 -12.23 0.33 -2.61
C GLY A 76 -13.15 1.35 -1.93
N VAL A 77 -14.31 0.93 -1.44
CA VAL A 77 -15.33 1.82 -0.85
C VAL A 77 -15.02 2.16 0.61
N MET A 78 -14.18 1.38 1.29
CA MET A 78 -13.81 1.65 2.67
C MET A 78 -13.04 2.97 2.79
N LYS A 79 -13.29 3.69 3.90
CA LYS A 79 -12.48 4.87 4.24
C LYS A 79 -11.10 4.45 4.71
N VAL A 80 -10.10 5.26 4.35
CA VAL A 80 -8.70 5.08 4.80
C VAL A 80 -8.62 5.01 6.32
N SER A 81 -9.36 5.86 7.04
CA SER A 81 -9.43 5.84 8.52
C SER A 81 -9.87 4.50 9.10
N ASN A 82 -10.79 3.81 8.43
CA ASN A 82 -11.34 2.54 8.93
C ASN A 82 -10.34 1.40 8.76
N VAL A 83 -9.45 1.52 7.77
CA VAL A 83 -8.44 0.49 7.48
C VAL A 83 -7.16 0.74 8.27
N PHE A 84 -6.67 1.98 8.29
CA PHE A 84 -5.32 2.31 8.74
C PHE A 84 -5.23 3.02 10.09
N GLY A 85 -6.35 3.39 10.72
CA GLY A 85 -6.39 3.95 12.08
C GLY A 85 -5.21 4.87 12.40
N ASP A 86 -4.54 4.58 13.53
CA ASP A 86 -3.23 5.15 13.84
C ASP A 86 -2.11 4.26 13.27
N SER A 87 -1.57 4.69 12.14
CA SER A 87 -0.46 4.02 11.44
C SER A 87 0.86 4.17 12.21
N LEU A 88 1.64 3.09 12.36
CA LEU A 88 2.92 3.10 13.07
C LEU A 88 4.06 3.67 12.20
N ASP A 89 4.77 4.68 12.72
CA ASP A 89 5.96 5.19 12.05
C ASP A 89 7.04 4.10 11.93
N GLY A 90 7.75 4.08 10.80
CA GLY A 90 8.78 3.07 10.51
C GLY A 90 8.23 1.72 10.06
N TYR A 91 6.91 1.57 9.87
CA TYR A 91 6.30 0.36 9.32
C TYR A 91 5.82 0.58 7.89
N LEU A 92 5.92 -0.47 7.08
CA LEU A 92 5.20 -0.63 5.84
C LEU A 92 3.74 -0.89 6.19
N HIS A 93 2.87 -0.08 5.59
CA HIS A 93 1.44 -0.12 5.82
C HIS A 93 0.70 -0.78 4.66
N ILE A 94 1.20 -0.61 3.44
CA ILE A 94 0.52 -1.04 2.22
C ILE A 94 1.49 -1.78 1.31
N LEU A 95 1.12 -2.99 0.94
CA LEU A 95 1.70 -3.67 -0.22
C LEU A 95 0.80 -3.43 -1.43
N VAL A 96 1.40 -3.08 -2.57
CA VAL A 96 0.70 -2.75 -3.82
C VAL A 96 1.10 -3.74 -4.90
N ARG A 97 0.13 -4.26 -5.66
CA ARG A 97 0.37 -5.16 -6.81
C ARG A 97 -0.56 -4.83 -7.96
#